data_AF-A0A3M2B2K7-F1
#
_entry.id   AF-A0A3M2B2K7-F1
#
_cell.length_a   1.000
_cell.length_b   1.000
_cell.length_c   1.000
_cell.angle_alpha   90.00
_cell.angle_beta   90.00
_cell.angle_gamma   90.00
#
_symmetry.space_group_name_H-M   'P 1'
#
loop_
_entity.id
_entity.type
_entity.pdbx_description
1 polymer ?
#
loop_
_entity_poly.entity_id
_entity_poly.type
_entity_poly.pdbx_seq_one_letter_code
_entity_poly.pdbx_strand_id
1 'polypeptide(L)'
;MRGWLAGLGLIGLLNLIAVGHWHYDDGLHDSFENLDTRVILRRLQQPHAVGEWFVGDWVLGNGFYRPLPSVLYQVDYWLWGANLLAWKWTNGLLATLNALLVVGVGWALSGRRALALLAGCVFTYWQTGLLPDPPLWLGWVGLGAGVLWGWRVGDWRRGALWGCLAYTLVVELRFILTLPDIHQQTFAYRAMGWIPARTATLMTLFALLAIVGTCVYARTGRLRWAALGLLGFLGALLSYEQAVVLPLMMGLCSVSVSRGAIPRALLLPSLCLCLLIPYFAFYRTHIPTHTEYHQQRLKRFTTLPETTLYWLVPTGREALMQWDVARIAPFNWVMPAFWLAQLGLVAYLVALRAGLRTRLGLVGWLGSLLAYAPLMPVLPLMHYYYFPAVFRALWAGILLLCLLTLRPTRRATSVALVDAMCPRRSSPRSTS
;
A
#
# COMPACT_ATOMS: atom_id res chain seq x y z
N MET A 1 -25.17 -4.43 9.71
CA MET A 1 -24.53 -3.23 10.30
C MET A 1 -23.54 -3.62 11.40
N ARG A 2 -23.92 -4.49 12.35
CA ARG A 2 -23.06 -4.97 13.45
C ARG A 2 -21.66 -5.46 13.02
N GLY A 3 -21.56 -6.38 12.04
CA GLY A 3 -20.25 -6.89 11.58
C GLY A 3 -19.34 -5.84 10.93
N TRP A 4 -19.90 -4.76 10.37
CA TRP A 4 -19.11 -3.65 9.82
C TRP A 4 -18.44 -2.84 10.92
N LEU A 5 -19.20 -2.49 11.96
CA LEU A 5 -18.70 -1.76 13.12
C LEU A 5 -17.70 -2.60 13.92
N ALA A 6 -17.97 -3.90 14.09
CA ALA A 6 -17.02 -4.82 14.74
C ALA A 6 -15.68 -4.90 13.98
N GLY A 7 -15.71 -5.00 12.65
CA GLY A 7 -14.50 -5.00 11.84
C GLY A 7 -13.70 -3.70 11.92
N LEU A 8 -14.38 -2.55 11.86
CA LEU A 8 -13.74 -1.24 12.07
C LEU A 8 -13.16 -1.11 13.49
N GLY A 9 -13.90 -1.55 14.50
CA GLY A 9 -13.47 -1.55 15.89
C GLY A 9 -12.23 -2.42 16.11
N LEU A 10 -12.19 -3.61 15.51
CA LEU A 10 -11.02 -4.49 15.55
C LEU A 10 -9.80 -3.85 14.89
N ILE A 11 -9.96 -3.26 13.70
CA ILE A 11 -8.88 -2.54 13.00
C ILE A 11 -8.36 -1.39 13.88
N GLY A 12 -9.24 -0.57 14.44
CA GLY A 12 -8.86 0.51 15.35
C GLY A 12 -8.11 0.00 16.58
N LEU A 13 -8.66 -1.01 17.26
CA LEU A 13 -8.08 -1.59 18.47
C LEU A 13 -6.69 -2.18 18.23
N LEU A 14 -6.51 -2.99 17.18
CA LEU A 14 -5.20 -3.58 16.86
C LEU A 14 -4.14 -2.52 16.58
N ASN A 15 -4.51 -1.44 15.87
CA ASN A 15 -3.60 -0.33 15.63
C ASN A 15 -3.25 0.40 16.92
N LEU A 16 -4.22 0.69 17.80
CA LEU A 16 -3.96 1.33 19.09
C LEU A 16 -3.06 0.48 20.00
N ILE A 17 -3.26 -0.84 20.03
CA ILE A 17 -2.37 -1.78 20.73
C ILE A 17 -0.95 -1.69 20.15
N ALA A 18 -0.83 -1.66 18.82
CA ALA A 18 0.47 -1.54 18.17
C ALA A 18 1.15 -0.20 18.48
N VAL A 19 0.41 0.91 18.58
CA VAL A 19 0.97 2.19 19.02
C VAL A 19 1.61 2.04 20.39
N GLY A 20 0.91 1.40 21.35
CA GLY A 20 1.47 1.09 22.66
C GLY A 20 2.73 0.23 22.58
N HIS A 21 2.70 -0.83 21.77
CA HIS A 21 3.84 -1.73 21.56
C HIS A 21 5.09 -0.99 21.04
N TRP A 22 4.95 -0.20 19.98
CA TRP A 22 6.06 0.53 19.37
C TRP A 22 6.48 1.78 20.16
N HIS A 23 5.61 2.29 21.03
CA HIS A 23 5.94 3.37 21.95
C HIS A 23 7.03 2.92 22.93
N TYR A 24 6.88 1.75 23.55
CA TYR A 24 7.81 1.21 24.54
C TYR A 24 9.04 0.48 23.96
N ASP A 25 9.18 0.45 22.63
CA ASP A 25 10.40 -0.07 22.01
C ASP A 25 11.51 1.00 22.06
N ASP A 26 12.53 0.73 22.90
CA ASP A 26 13.57 1.66 23.39
C ASP A 26 14.62 2.08 22.36
N GLY A 27 14.45 1.72 21.09
CA GLY A 27 15.41 1.94 20.02
C GLY A 27 15.70 3.41 19.64
N LEU A 28 15.31 4.42 20.46
CA LEU A 28 15.48 5.86 20.20
C LEU A 28 16.86 6.43 20.55
N HIS A 29 17.67 5.76 21.37
CA HIS A 29 18.87 6.39 21.92
C HIS A 29 20.15 6.18 21.09
N ASP A 30 20.35 4.99 20.49
CA ASP A 30 21.66 4.63 19.92
C ASP A 30 21.67 4.27 18.43
N SER A 31 20.53 4.23 17.74
CA SER A 31 20.50 3.90 16.30
C SER A 31 20.83 5.11 15.41
N PHE A 32 21.52 4.85 14.29
CA PHE A 32 21.78 5.82 13.21
C PHE A 32 20.49 6.50 12.71
N GLU A 33 19.37 5.78 12.75
CA GLU A 33 18.08 6.27 12.26
C GLU A 33 17.46 7.36 13.14
N ASN A 34 17.86 7.43 14.41
CA ASN A 34 17.45 8.51 15.30
C ASN A 34 18.28 9.77 15.11
N LEU A 35 19.31 9.74 14.24
CA LEU A 35 20.02 10.95 13.85
C LEU A 35 19.06 11.96 13.24
N ASP A 36 18.18 11.54 12.32
CA ASP A 36 17.18 12.40 11.70
C ASP A 36 16.25 13.04 12.75
N THR A 37 15.73 12.24 13.70
CA THR A 37 14.89 12.74 14.79
C THR A 37 15.62 13.75 15.66
N ARG A 38 16.90 13.51 15.99
CA ARG A 38 17.72 14.43 16.78
C ARG A 38 18.02 15.73 16.02
N VAL A 39 18.27 15.65 14.71
CA VAL A 39 18.46 16.83 13.86
C VAL A 39 17.16 17.65 13.80
N ILE A 40 16.01 17.00 13.62
CA ILE A 40 14.70 17.65 13.66
C ILE A 40 14.53 18.38 15.00
N LEU A 41 14.70 17.69 16.13
CA LEU A 41 14.57 18.32 17.45
C LEU A 41 15.50 19.52 17.63
N ARG A 42 16.77 19.38 17.24
CA ARG A 42 17.76 20.48 17.33
C ARG A 42 17.34 21.68 16.50
N ARG A 43 16.77 21.48 15.31
CA ARG A 43 16.27 22.54 14.45
C ARG A 43 15.05 23.24 15.04
N LEU A 44 14.12 22.49 15.64
CA LEU A 44 12.94 23.07 16.31
C LEU A 44 13.31 23.87 17.58
N GLN A 45 14.45 23.57 18.21
CA GLN A 45 14.95 24.34 19.36
C GLN A 45 15.57 25.69 18.97
N GLN A 46 15.97 25.86 17.71
CA GLN A 46 16.49 27.13 17.20
C GLN A 46 15.34 28.11 16.93
N PRO A 47 15.53 29.43 17.07
CA PRO A 47 14.54 30.41 16.67
C PRO A 47 14.22 30.27 15.17
N HIS A 48 12.94 30.10 14.85
CA HIS A 48 12.47 29.93 13.48
C HIS A 48 11.00 30.35 13.35
N ALA A 49 10.52 30.54 12.11
CA ALA A 49 9.12 30.84 11.84
C ALA A 49 8.47 29.67 11.10
N VAL A 50 7.33 29.17 11.57
CA VAL A 50 6.63 28.01 10.95
C VAL A 50 6.36 28.18 9.45
N GLY A 51 6.13 29.43 9.01
CA GLY A 51 5.92 29.76 7.60
C GLY A 51 7.14 29.54 6.70
N GLU A 52 8.35 29.48 7.24
CA GLU A 52 9.59 29.33 6.47
C GLU A 52 9.62 28.00 5.68
N TRP A 53 9.01 26.93 6.22
CA TRP A 53 9.00 25.62 5.58
C TRP A 53 8.11 25.56 4.34
N PHE A 54 7.19 26.52 4.17
CA PHE A 54 6.35 26.63 2.97
C PHE A 54 7.07 27.35 1.81
N VAL A 55 8.22 27.98 2.08
CA VAL A 55 8.99 28.72 1.08
C VAL A 55 10.41 28.16 0.88
N GLY A 56 10.77 27.10 1.61
CA GLY A 56 12.12 26.54 1.59
C GLY A 56 12.16 25.04 1.90
N ASP A 57 13.31 24.61 2.39
CA ASP A 57 13.55 23.21 2.76
C ASP A 57 12.72 22.83 4.01
N TRP A 58 12.41 21.55 4.14
CA TRP A 58 11.76 21.04 5.34
C TRP A 58 12.75 20.99 6.53
N VAL A 59 12.24 20.70 7.73
CA VAL A 59 12.97 20.81 8.99
C VAL A 59 14.32 20.07 9.04
N LEU A 60 14.52 19.02 8.23
CA LEU A 60 15.78 18.27 8.20
C LEU A 60 16.88 18.97 7.38
N GLY A 61 16.52 19.84 6.43
CA GLY A 61 17.48 20.62 5.64
C GLY A 61 18.30 19.80 4.64
N ASN A 62 17.73 18.74 4.05
CA ASN A 62 18.42 17.85 3.10
C ASN A 62 17.88 17.95 1.65
N GLY A 63 17.22 19.05 1.29
CA GLY A 63 16.77 19.36 -0.07
C GLY A 63 15.41 18.75 -0.41
N PHE A 64 14.48 18.69 0.53
CA PHE A 64 13.10 18.22 0.27
C PHE A 64 12.07 19.26 0.67
N TYR A 65 11.04 19.37 -0.15
CA TYR A 65 9.88 20.21 0.15
C TYR A 65 8.81 19.39 0.86
N ARG A 66 8.72 19.52 2.19
CA ARG A 66 7.78 18.78 3.04
C ARG A 66 7.26 19.66 4.20
N PRO A 67 6.57 20.78 3.90
CA PRO A 67 6.12 21.72 4.94
C PRO A 67 5.17 21.09 5.96
N LEU A 68 4.23 20.24 5.54
CA LEU A 68 3.24 19.69 6.48
C LEU A 68 3.85 18.76 7.54
N PRO A 69 4.78 17.85 7.21
CA PRO A 69 5.54 17.13 8.21
C PRO A 69 6.30 18.04 9.16
N SER A 70 6.95 19.10 8.68
CA SER A 70 7.65 20.07 9.55
C SER A 70 6.70 20.73 10.54
N VAL A 71 5.54 21.23 10.06
CA VAL A 71 4.49 21.78 10.92
C VAL A 71 4.03 20.75 11.95
N LEU A 72 3.88 19.49 11.54
CA LEU A 72 3.44 18.44 12.45
C LEU A 72 4.51 18.07 13.50
N TYR A 73 5.81 18.17 13.18
CA TYR A 73 6.87 18.07 14.18
C TYR A 73 6.88 19.26 15.13
N GLN A 74 6.59 20.47 14.63
CA GLN A 74 6.43 21.63 15.49
C GLN A 74 5.29 21.48 16.49
N VAL A 75 4.15 20.94 16.03
CA VAL A 75 3.01 20.62 16.91
C VAL A 75 3.42 19.62 17.98
N ASP A 76 4.14 18.56 17.62
CA ASP A 76 4.66 17.61 18.61
C ASP A 76 5.62 18.27 19.61
N TYR A 77 6.51 19.14 19.14
CA TYR A 77 7.42 19.86 20.02
C TYR A 77 6.67 20.81 20.96
N TRP A 78 5.60 21.45 20.53
CA TRP A 78 4.75 22.26 21.41
C TRP A 78 4.01 21.42 22.46
N LEU A 79 3.51 20.25 22.07
CA LEU A 79 2.75 19.37 22.96
C LEU A 79 3.63 18.60 23.95
N TRP A 80 4.81 18.17 23.50
CA TRP A 80 5.63 17.18 24.20
C TRP A 80 7.05 17.66 24.50
N GLY A 81 7.46 18.83 24.00
CA GLY A 81 8.83 19.32 24.12
C GLY A 81 9.84 18.35 23.51
N ALA A 82 10.94 18.13 24.23
CA ALA A 82 12.01 17.20 23.85
C ALA A 82 11.68 15.72 24.15
N ASN A 83 10.47 15.39 24.60
CA ASN A 83 10.06 14.00 24.81
C ASN A 83 9.77 13.30 23.48
N LEU A 84 10.83 12.82 22.83
CA LEU A 84 10.76 12.14 21.53
C LEU A 84 9.90 10.87 21.58
N LEU A 85 9.84 10.18 22.72
CA LEU A 85 9.00 8.99 22.88
C LEU A 85 7.51 9.35 22.63
N ALA A 86 7.08 10.49 23.15
CA ALA A 86 5.70 10.95 23.01
C ALA A 86 5.35 11.32 21.55
N TRP A 87 6.33 11.72 20.73
CA TRP A 87 6.09 12.01 19.30
C TRP A 87 5.64 10.76 18.52
N LYS A 88 5.97 9.54 19.00
CA LYS A 88 5.48 8.29 18.41
C LYS A 88 3.96 8.16 18.47
N TRP A 89 3.27 8.81 19.42
CA TRP A 89 1.81 8.80 19.48
C TRP A 89 1.18 9.40 18.23
N THR A 90 1.76 10.47 17.70
CA THR A 90 1.30 11.11 16.45
C THR A 90 1.48 10.17 15.25
N ASN A 91 2.59 9.42 15.19
CA ASN A 91 2.79 8.39 14.16
C ASN A 91 1.73 7.29 14.25
N GLY A 92 1.52 6.77 15.46
CA GLY A 92 0.52 5.74 15.73
C GLY A 92 -0.90 6.18 15.38
N LEU A 93 -1.26 7.42 15.69
CA LEU A 93 -2.56 7.99 15.31
C LEU A 93 -2.70 8.07 13.79
N LEU A 94 -1.68 8.59 13.08
CA LEU A 94 -1.69 8.63 11.62
C LEU A 94 -1.81 7.24 11.00
N ALA A 95 -1.06 6.26 11.50
CA ALA A 95 -1.14 4.88 11.03
C ALA A 95 -2.53 4.27 11.26
N THR A 96 -3.16 4.57 12.41
CA THR A 96 -4.53 4.15 12.73
C THR A 96 -5.53 4.77 11.75
N LEU A 97 -5.45 6.08 11.51
CA LEU A 97 -6.32 6.78 10.58
C LEU A 97 -6.14 6.26 9.14
N ASN A 98 -4.90 5.97 8.73
CA ASN A 98 -4.62 5.35 7.44
C ASN A 98 -5.30 3.99 7.29
N ALA A 99 -5.19 3.10 8.28
CA ALA A 99 -5.87 1.79 8.25
C ALA A 99 -7.40 1.93 8.07
N LEU A 100 -8.02 2.88 8.79
CA LEU A 100 -9.45 3.16 8.63
C LEU A 100 -9.78 3.74 7.25
N LEU A 101 -8.93 4.62 6.71
CA LEU A 101 -9.09 5.14 5.36
C LEU A 101 -8.83 4.11 4.28
N VAL A 102 -8.01 3.07 4.50
CA VAL A 102 -7.90 1.92 3.58
C VAL A 102 -9.25 1.22 3.45
N VAL A 103 -9.98 1.04 4.57
CA VAL A 103 -11.37 0.54 4.53
C VAL A 103 -12.26 1.53 3.76
N GLY A 104 -12.09 2.83 3.98
CA GLY A 104 -12.76 3.89 3.24
C GLY A 104 -12.55 3.81 1.73
N VAL A 105 -11.31 3.66 1.27
CA VAL A 105 -10.94 3.47 -0.14
C VAL A 105 -11.51 2.17 -0.69
N GLY A 106 -11.38 1.06 0.03
CA GLY A 106 -11.94 -0.23 -0.37
C GLY A 106 -13.46 -0.16 -0.59
N TRP A 107 -14.17 0.56 0.28
CA TRP A 107 -15.61 0.81 0.12
C TRP A 107 -15.91 1.81 -1.00
N ALA A 108 -15.15 2.90 -1.08
CA ALA A 108 -15.27 3.91 -2.14
C ALA A 108 -14.96 3.35 -3.53
N LEU A 109 -14.18 2.28 -3.65
CA LEU A 109 -13.91 1.58 -4.91
C LEU A 109 -14.96 0.50 -5.22
N SER A 110 -15.31 -0.33 -4.25
CA SER A 110 -16.10 -1.55 -4.50
C SER A 110 -17.59 -1.44 -4.17
N GLY A 111 -17.97 -0.55 -3.25
CA GLY A 111 -19.29 -0.56 -2.60
C GLY A 111 -19.52 -1.78 -1.70
N ARG A 112 -18.51 -2.64 -1.48
CA ARG A 112 -18.63 -3.92 -0.77
C ARG A 112 -17.91 -3.86 0.57
N ARG A 113 -18.69 -4.02 1.64
CA ARG A 113 -18.19 -4.00 3.02
C ARG A 113 -17.16 -5.10 3.30
N ALA A 114 -17.38 -6.31 2.82
CA ALA A 114 -16.46 -7.43 3.05
C ALA A 114 -15.06 -7.13 2.48
N LEU A 115 -14.97 -6.76 1.20
CA LEU A 115 -13.68 -6.44 0.58
C LEU A 115 -12.96 -5.28 1.28
N ALA A 116 -13.70 -4.22 1.64
CA ALA A 116 -13.16 -3.08 2.35
C ALA A 116 -12.55 -3.47 3.71
N LEU A 117 -13.25 -4.29 4.50
CA LEU A 117 -12.72 -4.80 5.76
C LEU A 117 -11.52 -5.72 5.56
N LEU A 118 -11.56 -6.63 4.58
CA LEU A 118 -10.44 -7.53 4.30
C LEU A 118 -9.17 -6.74 3.93
N ALA A 119 -9.29 -5.73 3.07
CA ALA A 119 -8.16 -4.86 2.72
C ALA A 119 -7.62 -4.11 3.94
N GLY A 120 -8.50 -3.53 4.78
CA GLY A 120 -8.10 -2.86 6.02
C GLY A 120 -7.43 -3.79 7.02
N CYS A 121 -7.91 -5.03 7.16
CA CYS A 121 -7.29 -6.04 8.03
C CYS A 121 -5.91 -6.47 7.53
N VAL A 122 -5.74 -6.69 6.22
CA VAL A 122 -4.42 -7.02 5.64
C VAL A 122 -3.43 -5.87 5.84
N PHE A 123 -3.86 -4.63 5.59
CA PHE A 123 -3.02 -3.45 5.79
C PHE A 123 -2.65 -3.29 7.27
N THR A 124 -3.61 -3.47 8.18
CA THR A 124 -3.39 -3.46 9.65
C THR A 124 -2.39 -4.53 10.06
N TYR A 125 -2.54 -5.76 9.54
CA TYR A 125 -1.60 -6.85 9.79
C TYR A 125 -0.16 -6.46 9.42
N TRP A 126 0.06 -5.86 8.24
CA TRP A 126 1.41 -5.42 7.85
C TRP A 126 1.96 -4.28 8.72
N GLN A 127 1.19 -3.22 8.93
CA GLN A 127 1.72 -2.02 9.57
C GLN A 127 1.88 -2.14 11.09
N THR A 128 1.13 -3.05 11.73
CA THR A 128 1.19 -3.21 13.19
C THR A 128 2.38 -4.06 13.61
N GLY A 129 2.79 -5.04 12.80
CA GLY A 129 3.86 -5.97 13.14
C GLY A 129 3.56 -6.87 14.34
N LEU A 130 2.31 -6.90 14.82
CA LEU A 130 1.90 -7.69 15.99
C LEU A 130 1.88 -9.20 15.73
N LEU A 131 1.94 -9.60 14.45
CA LEU A 131 1.96 -10.99 14.02
C LEU A 131 3.18 -11.23 13.13
N PRO A 132 3.85 -12.38 13.26
CA PRO A 132 4.97 -12.74 12.39
C PRO A 132 4.49 -13.01 10.95
N ASP A 133 5.42 -13.01 9.99
CA ASP A 133 5.11 -13.38 8.61
C ASP A 133 4.62 -14.83 8.54
N PRO A 134 3.55 -15.14 7.78
CA PRO A 134 3.11 -16.52 7.64
C PRO A 134 4.22 -17.29 6.93
N PRO A 135 4.65 -18.44 7.47
CA PRO A 135 5.72 -19.18 6.84
C PRO A 135 5.27 -19.73 5.48
N LEU A 136 6.17 -19.72 4.49
CA LEU A 136 5.87 -20.08 3.10
C LEU A 136 5.31 -21.50 2.95
N TRP A 137 5.69 -22.44 3.83
CA TRP A 137 5.20 -23.81 3.81
C TRP A 137 3.68 -23.91 3.98
N LEU A 138 3.03 -22.93 4.65
CA LEU A 138 1.57 -22.86 4.71
C LEU A 138 0.95 -22.68 3.32
N GLY A 139 1.62 -21.94 2.43
CA GLY A 139 1.20 -21.79 1.04
C GLY A 139 1.24 -23.13 0.31
N TRP A 140 2.31 -23.91 0.51
CA TRP A 140 2.45 -25.24 -0.08
C TRP A 140 1.41 -26.24 0.45
N VAL A 141 1.15 -26.20 1.76
CA VAL A 141 0.07 -27.00 2.38
C VAL A 141 -1.28 -26.60 1.81
N GLY A 142 -1.55 -25.30 1.65
CA GLY A 142 -2.77 -24.79 1.00
C GLY A 142 -2.92 -25.29 -0.44
N LEU A 143 -1.83 -25.28 -1.21
CA LEU A 143 -1.82 -25.81 -2.58
C LEU A 143 -2.17 -27.29 -2.62
N GLY A 144 -1.49 -28.11 -1.80
CA GLY A 144 -1.74 -29.56 -1.71
C GLY A 144 -3.16 -29.88 -1.21
N ALA A 145 -3.63 -29.18 -0.18
CA ALA A 145 -4.97 -29.34 0.37
C ALA A 145 -6.05 -29.01 -0.68
N GLY A 146 -5.85 -27.97 -1.49
CA GLY A 146 -6.75 -27.62 -2.59
C GLY A 146 -6.87 -28.73 -3.63
N VAL A 147 -5.73 -29.30 -4.06
CA VAL A 147 -5.72 -30.42 -5.03
C VAL A 147 -6.40 -31.67 -4.46
N LEU A 148 -6.06 -32.07 -3.24
CA LEU A 148 -6.67 -33.22 -2.55
C LEU A 148 -8.19 -33.03 -2.39
N TRP A 149 -8.62 -31.81 -2.05
CA TRP A 149 -10.03 -31.47 -1.96
C TRP A 149 -10.74 -31.59 -3.32
N GLY A 150 -10.16 -31.00 -4.37
CA GLY A 150 -10.73 -31.08 -5.73
C GLY A 150 -10.86 -32.51 -6.22
N TRP A 151 -9.86 -33.35 -5.93
CA TRP A 151 -9.90 -34.78 -6.22
C TRP A 151 -11.05 -35.49 -5.49
N ARG A 152 -11.21 -35.26 -4.17
CA ARG A 152 -12.30 -35.86 -3.38
C ARG A 152 -13.70 -35.44 -3.81
N VAL A 153 -13.86 -34.24 -4.36
CA VAL A 153 -15.16 -33.71 -4.83
C VAL A 153 -15.42 -34.03 -6.31
N GLY A 154 -14.44 -34.56 -7.03
CA GLY A 154 -14.53 -34.83 -8.47
C GLY A 154 -14.39 -33.58 -9.35
N ASP A 155 -13.90 -32.46 -8.80
CA ASP A 155 -13.63 -31.21 -9.52
C ASP A 155 -12.19 -30.74 -9.24
N TRP A 156 -11.23 -31.41 -9.88
CA TRP A 156 -9.80 -31.14 -9.71
C TRP A 156 -9.43 -29.72 -10.13
N ARG A 157 -10.14 -29.14 -11.11
CA ARG A 157 -9.86 -27.77 -11.61
C ARG A 157 -10.17 -26.73 -10.54
N ARG A 158 -11.32 -26.88 -9.89
CA ARG A 158 -11.72 -25.99 -8.79
C ARG A 158 -10.80 -26.16 -7.57
N GLY A 159 -10.42 -27.39 -7.26
CA GLY A 159 -9.45 -27.66 -6.20
C GLY A 159 -8.08 -27.05 -6.45
N ALA A 160 -7.54 -27.23 -7.66
CA ALA A 160 -6.28 -26.64 -8.07
C ALA A 160 -6.33 -25.11 -8.01
N LEU A 161 -7.39 -24.47 -8.52
CA LEU A 161 -7.55 -23.01 -8.43
C LEU A 161 -7.60 -22.54 -6.96
N TRP A 162 -8.34 -23.24 -6.10
CA TRP A 162 -8.39 -22.91 -4.67
C TRP A 162 -7.01 -23.01 -4.03
N GLY A 163 -6.26 -24.07 -4.32
CA GLY A 163 -4.89 -24.25 -3.85
C GLY A 163 -3.95 -23.15 -4.34
N CYS A 164 -4.03 -22.77 -5.62
CA CYS A 164 -3.25 -21.67 -6.19
C CYS A 164 -3.56 -20.33 -5.52
N LEU A 165 -4.84 -20.05 -5.22
CA LEU A 165 -5.25 -18.85 -4.49
C LEU A 165 -4.74 -18.86 -3.05
N ALA A 166 -4.78 -20.00 -2.36
CA ALA A 166 -4.26 -20.12 -1.00
C ALA A 166 -2.74 -19.90 -0.95
N TYR A 167 -2.00 -20.53 -1.86
CA TYR A 167 -0.55 -20.31 -2.02
C TYR A 167 -0.24 -18.84 -2.28
N THR A 168 -0.92 -18.24 -3.26
CA THR A 168 -0.70 -16.85 -3.66
C THR A 168 -1.04 -15.89 -2.52
N LEU A 169 -2.11 -16.13 -1.77
CA LEU A 169 -2.46 -15.30 -0.61
C LEU A 169 -1.34 -15.32 0.44
N VAL A 170 -0.71 -16.47 0.70
CA VAL A 170 0.45 -16.52 1.61
C VAL A 170 1.62 -15.71 1.05
N VAL A 171 1.95 -15.85 -0.24
CA VAL A 171 2.99 -15.02 -0.89
C VAL A 171 2.69 -13.53 -0.73
N GLU A 172 1.45 -13.11 -0.96
CA GLU A 172 1.03 -11.71 -0.84
C GLU A 172 1.10 -11.19 0.59
N LEU A 173 0.67 -11.98 1.57
CA LEU A 173 0.74 -11.58 2.98
C LEU A 173 2.19 -11.42 3.46
N ARG A 174 3.15 -12.11 2.84
CA ARG A 174 4.58 -11.94 3.13
C ARG A 174 5.20 -10.76 2.37
N PHE A 175 4.67 -10.43 1.19
CA PHE A 175 5.29 -9.52 0.23
C PHE A 175 5.80 -8.22 0.86
N ILE A 176 4.96 -7.46 1.56
CA ILE A 176 5.35 -6.18 2.17
C ILE A 176 6.40 -6.37 3.28
N LEU A 177 6.28 -7.44 4.06
CA LEU A 177 7.18 -7.72 5.19
C LEU A 177 8.57 -8.16 4.73
N THR A 178 8.68 -8.71 3.51
CA THR A 178 9.94 -9.21 2.93
C THR A 178 10.59 -8.24 1.95
N LEU A 179 10.04 -7.03 1.78
CA LEU A 179 10.67 -6.02 0.93
C LEU A 179 12.04 -5.61 1.50
N PRO A 180 13.00 -5.19 0.66
CA PRO A 180 14.30 -4.77 1.14
C PRO A 180 14.23 -3.42 1.89
N ASP A 181 15.06 -3.26 2.92
CA ASP A 181 15.33 -1.99 3.60
C ASP A 181 16.84 -1.89 3.81
N ILE A 182 17.46 -0.77 3.43
CA ILE A 182 18.92 -0.60 3.57
C ILE A 182 19.41 -0.65 5.01
N HIS A 183 18.54 -0.42 5.99
CA HIS A 183 18.84 -0.51 7.41
C HIS A 183 18.18 -1.71 8.08
N GLN A 184 17.65 -2.65 7.28
CA GLN A 184 17.03 -3.90 7.74
C GLN A 184 15.86 -3.69 8.72
N GLN A 185 15.19 -2.53 8.64
CA GLN A 185 14.05 -2.23 9.49
C GLN A 185 12.77 -2.87 8.98
N THR A 186 11.86 -3.18 9.90
CA THR A 186 10.55 -3.72 9.56
C THR A 186 9.63 -2.63 9.02
N PHE A 187 8.65 -3.03 8.22
CA PHE A 187 7.59 -2.13 7.74
C PHE A 187 6.82 -1.48 8.90
N ALA A 188 6.55 -2.24 9.97
CA ALA A 188 5.83 -1.77 11.14
C ALA A 188 6.61 -0.72 11.95
N TYR A 189 7.90 -0.99 12.22
CA TYR A 189 8.78 0.00 12.85
C TYR A 189 8.82 1.30 12.03
N ARG A 190 8.95 1.17 10.71
CA ARG A 190 8.96 2.32 9.79
C ARG A 190 7.62 3.02 9.66
N ALA A 191 6.50 2.41 10.03
CA ALA A 191 5.20 3.06 10.03
C ALA A 191 4.87 3.74 11.37
N MET A 192 5.23 3.10 12.49
CA MET A 192 4.79 3.49 13.84
C MET A 192 5.93 3.94 14.76
N GLY A 193 7.08 3.25 14.71
CA GLY A 193 8.22 3.49 15.60
C GLY A 193 9.16 4.61 15.16
N TRP A 194 9.38 4.76 13.86
CA TRP A 194 10.34 5.74 13.32
C TRP A 194 9.67 7.09 13.02
N ILE A 195 9.95 8.08 13.86
CA ILE A 195 9.35 9.42 13.80
C ILE A 195 9.45 10.09 12.41
N PRO A 196 10.63 10.12 11.74
CA PRO A 196 10.80 10.75 10.42
C PRO A 196 9.92 10.17 9.32
N ALA A 197 9.55 8.89 9.44
CA ALA A 197 8.72 8.19 8.46
C ALA A 197 7.31 8.76 8.31
N ARG A 198 6.92 9.64 9.24
CA ARG A 198 5.66 10.36 9.23
C ARG A 198 5.39 11.09 7.91
N THR A 199 6.43 11.48 7.18
CA THR A 199 6.26 12.07 5.84
C THR A 199 5.43 11.15 4.94
N ALA A 200 5.72 9.84 4.93
CA ALA A 200 5.01 8.85 4.13
C ALA A 200 3.62 8.53 4.69
N THR A 201 3.45 8.42 6.01
CA THR A 201 2.13 8.13 6.61
C THR A 201 1.18 9.32 6.46
N LEU A 202 1.67 10.55 6.62
CA LEU A 202 0.89 11.77 6.44
C LEU A 202 0.51 11.99 4.97
N MET A 203 1.45 11.79 4.05
CA MET A 203 1.12 11.82 2.61
C MET A 203 0.06 10.78 2.28
N THR A 204 0.21 9.56 2.80
CA THR A 204 -0.75 8.49 2.57
C THR A 204 -2.14 8.85 3.08
N LEU A 205 -2.25 9.46 4.26
CA LEU A 205 -3.53 9.94 4.81
C LEU A 205 -4.25 10.85 3.81
N PHE A 206 -3.54 11.87 3.33
CA PHE A 206 -4.06 12.82 2.37
C PHE A 206 -4.33 12.19 0.99
N ALA A 207 -3.48 11.26 0.54
CA ALA A 207 -3.68 10.51 -0.70
C ALA A 207 -4.94 9.63 -0.66
N LEU A 208 -5.22 8.99 0.48
CA LEU A 208 -6.43 8.19 0.66
C LEU A 208 -7.69 9.06 0.67
N LEU A 209 -7.64 10.23 1.32
CA LEU A 209 -8.72 11.23 1.23
C LEU A 209 -8.92 11.70 -0.22
N ALA A 210 -7.83 11.93 -0.95
CA ALA A 210 -7.87 12.33 -2.36
C ALA A 210 -8.58 11.28 -3.22
N ILE A 211 -8.22 10.01 -3.04
CA ILE A 211 -8.79 8.87 -3.77
C ILE A 211 -10.27 8.68 -3.41
N VAL A 212 -10.64 8.73 -2.12
CA VAL A 212 -12.03 8.64 -1.66
C VAL A 212 -12.86 9.76 -2.27
N GLY A 213 -12.39 11.02 -2.15
CA GLY A 213 -13.05 12.19 -2.72
C GLY A 213 -13.26 12.06 -4.23
N THR A 214 -12.22 11.66 -4.96
CA THR A 214 -12.29 11.48 -6.42
C THR A 214 -13.25 10.38 -6.82
N CYS A 215 -13.21 9.20 -6.16
CA CYS A 215 -14.09 8.08 -6.48
C CYS A 215 -15.56 8.42 -6.20
N VAL A 216 -15.85 9.09 -5.09
CA VAL A 216 -17.22 9.49 -4.74
C VAL A 216 -17.70 10.65 -5.64
N TYR A 217 -16.83 11.58 -6.00
CA TYR A 217 -17.12 12.62 -7.00
C TYR A 217 -17.46 12.00 -8.36
N ALA A 218 -16.65 11.06 -8.86
CA ALA A 218 -16.89 10.38 -10.14
C ALA A 218 -18.28 9.72 -10.19
N ARG A 219 -18.75 9.16 -9.06
CA ARG A 219 -20.08 8.55 -8.95
C ARG A 219 -21.22 9.55 -8.80
N THR A 220 -21.03 10.59 -7.99
CA THR A 220 -22.13 11.46 -7.52
C THR A 220 -22.19 12.83 -8.19
N GLY A 221 -21.09 13.28 -8.79
CA GLY A 221 -20.95 14.63 -9.34
C GLY A 221 -20.93 15.76 -8.31
N ARG A 222 -20.99 15.47 -7.00
CA ARG A 222 -21.11 16.50 -5.96
C ARG A 222 -19.76 17.18 -5.67
N LEU A 223 -19.71 18.50 -5.80
CA LEU A 223 -18.48 19.29 -5.69
C LEU A 223 -17.75 19.16 -4.35
N ARG A 224 -18.45 18.94 -3.23
CA ARG A 224 -17.80 18.72 -1.92
C ARG A 224 -16.79 17.57 -1.92
N TRP A 225 -17.03 16.54 -2.73
CA TRP A 225 -16.12 15.41 -2.87
C TRP A 225 -14.95 15.72 -3.79
N ALA A 226 -15.17 16.59 -4.79
CA ALA A 226 -14.07 17.13 -5.59
C ALA A 226 -13.16 18.02 -4.73
N ALA A 227 -13.73 18.84 -3.85
CA ALA A 227 -12.98 19.65 -2.89
C ALA A 227 -12.15 18.76 -1.94
N LEU A 228 -12.74 17.71 -1.36
CA LEU A 228 -11.97 16.74 -0.56
C LEU A 228 -10.85 16.09 -1.38
N GLY A 229 -11.15 15.72 -2.64
CA GLY A 229 -10.18 15.15 -3.57
C GLY A 229 -8.98 16.06 -3.82
N LEU A 230 -9.26 17.33 -4.11
CA LEU A 230 -8.26 18.37 -4.37
C LEU A 230 -7.44 18.72 -3.12
N LEU A 231 -8.10 18.95 -1.98
CA LEU A 231 -7.42 19.26 -0.72
C LEU A 231 -6.56 18.07 -0.25
N GLY A 232 -7.04 16.84 -0.43
CA GLY A 232 -6.23 15.64 -0.20
C GLY A 232 -5.01 15.58 -1.12
N PHE A 233 -5.16 15.90 -2.40
CA PHE A 233 -4.01 15.93 -3.31
C PHE A 233 -2.97 16.99 -2.90
N LEU A 234 -3.40 18.21 -2.59
CA LEU A 234 -2.52 19.28 -2.13
C LEU A 234 -1.82 18.91 -0.81
N GLY A 235 -2.55 18.34 0.16
CA GLY A 235 -1.96 17.86 1.41
C GLY A 235 -0.92 16.76 1.19
N ALA A 236 -1.16 15.86 0.23
CA ALA A 236 -0.19 14.82 -0.13
C ALA A 236 1.09 15.41 -0.74
N LEU A 237 0.96 16.36 -1.68
CA LEU A 237 2.11 17.06 -2.29
C LEU A 237 2.96 17.82 -1.28
N LEU A 238 2.32 18.47 -0.31
CA LEU A 238 2.99 19.20 0.76
C LEU A 238 3.59 18.29 1.85
N SER A 239 3.39 16.98 1.74
CA SER A 239 3.87 16.01 2.71
C SER A 239 5.05 15.19 2.21
N TYR A 240 5.00 14.70 0.97
CA TYR A 240 6.01 13.75 0.49
C TYR A 240 6.06 13.66 -1.04
N GLU A 241 7.27 13.54 -1.59
CA GLU A 241 7.53 13.61 -3.03
C GLU A 241 6.85 12.49 -3.85
N GLN A 242 6.55 11.34 -3.24
CA GLN A 242 5.84 10.24 -3.93
C GLN A 242 4.43 10.65 -4.37
N ALA A 243 3.85 11.72 -3.80
CA ALA A 243 2.54 12.24 -4.17
C ALA A 243 2.43 12.66 -5.65
N VAL A 244 3.54 12.83 -6.38
CA VAL A 244 3.53 13.13 -7.82
C VAL A 244 2.78 12.07 -8.65
N VAL A 245 2.66 10.82 -8.17
CA VAL A 245 1.92 9.76 -8.86
C VAL A 245 0.41 9.78 -8.58
N LEU A 246 -0.02 10.55 -7.58
CA LEU A 246 -1.39 10.55 -7.12
C LEU A 246 -2.43 10.90 -8.20
N PRO A 247 -2.20 11.82 -9.16
CA PRO A 247 -3.14 12.07 -10.24
C PRO A 247 -3.43 10.83 -11.09
N LEU A 248 -2.39 10.04 -11.39
CA LEU A 248 -2.53 8.78 -12.13
C LEU A 248 -3.32 7.74 -11.31
N MET A 249 -3.04 7.65 -10.01
CA MET A 249 -3.77 6.77 -9.10
C MET A 249 -5.23 7.17 -8.95
N MET A 250 -5.52 8.47 -8.84
CA MET A 250 -6.87 9.03 -8.81
C MET A 250 -7.63 8.69 -10.09
N GLY A 251 -6.99 8.82 -11.26
CA GLY A 251 -7.57 8.45 -12.57
C GLY A 251 -7.87 6.96 -12.69
N LEU A 252 -6.91 6.10 -12.33
CA LEU A 252 -7.09 4.65 -12.32
C LEU A 252 -8.28 4.24 -11.42
N CYS A 253 -8.35 4.80 -10.22
CA CYS A 253 -9.41 4.54 -9.26
C CYS A 253 -10.77 5.07 -9.73
N SER A 254 -10.85 6.31 -10.21
CA SER A 254 -12.10 6.97 -10.61
C SER A 254 -12.72 6.33 -11.85
N VAL A 255 -11.89 5.96 -12.84
CA VAL A 255 -12.34 5.23 -14.04
C VAL A 255 -12.88 3.85 -13.67
N SER A 256 -12.26 3.17 -12.70
CA SER A 256 -12.72 1.85 -12.25
C SER A 256 -14.13 1.87 -11.66
N VAL A 257 -14.55 3.01 -11.10
CA VAL A 257 -15.88 3.19 -10.46
C VAL A 257 -16.90 3.92 -11.32
N SER A 258 -16.48 4.52 -12.44
CA SER A 258 -17.37 5.30 -13.31
C SER A 258 -18.32 4.39 -14.10
N ARG A 259 -19.61 4.77 -14.15
CA ARG A 259 -20.68 4.02 -14.85
C ARG A 259 -20.97 4.54 -16.27
N GLY A 260 -20.04 5.27 -16.89
CA GLY A 260 -20.17 5.73 -18.28
C GLY A 260 -19.77 7.18 -18.52
N ALA A 261 -19.60 8.00 -17.47
CA ALA A 261 -19.11 9.37 -17.59
C ALA A 261 -17.58 9.42 -17.38
N ILE A 262 -16.82 8.90 -18.34
CA ILE A 262 -15.35 8.96 -18.31
C ILE A 262 -14.83 10.40 -18.16
N PRO A 263 -15.36 11.42 -18.86
CA PRO A 263 -14.88 12.80 -18.72
C PRO A 263 -14.94 13.31 -17.28
N ARG A 264 -16.04 13.02 -16.56
CA ARG A 264 -16.18 13.40 -15.14
C ARG A 264 -15.18 12.68 -14.24
N ALA A 265 -14.92 11.41 -14.51
CA ALA A 265 -13.96 10.61 -13.73
C ALA A 265 -12.53 11.14 -13.89
N LEU A 266 -12.19 11.68 -15.05
CA LEU A 266 -10.86 12.20 -15.36
C LEU A 266 -10.67 13.68 -15.04
N LEU A 267 -11.75 14.47 -14.89
CA LEU A 267 -11.65 15.92 -14.64
C LEU A 267 -10.73 16.28 -13.48
N LEU A 268 -10.96 15.69 -12.30
CA LEU A 268 -10.17 16.00 -11.11
C LEU A 268 -8.73 15.46 -11.18
N PRO A 269 -8.48 14.20 -11.60
CA PRO A 269 -7.14 13.73 -11.93
C PRO A 269 -6.37 14.65 -12.88
N SER A 270 -6.99 15.09 -13.97
CA SER A 270 -6.36 15.99 -14.94
C SER A 270 -6.04 17.35 -14.33
N LEU A 271 -6.95 17.92 -13.52
CA LEU A 271 -6.67 19.15 -12.79
C LEU A 271 -5.46 18.99 -11.85
N CYS A 272 -5.39 17.89 -11.10
CA CYS A 272 -4.27 17.61 -10.20
C CYS A 272 -2.96 17.40 -10.97
N LEU A 273 -3.01 16.79 -12.15
CA LEU A 273 -1.86 16.67 -13.05
C LEU A 273 -1.37 18.05 -13.51
N CYS A 274 -2.28 18.96 -13.89
CA CYS A 274 -1.93 20.34 -14.23
C CYS A 274 -1.30 21.09 -13.05
N LEU A 275 -1.76 20.86 -11.82
CA LEU A 275 -1.19 21.46 -10.61
C LEU A 275 0.22 20.98 -10.28
N LEU A 276 0.70 19.88 -10.87
CA LEU A 276 2.11 19.51 -10.76
C LEU A 276 3.03 20.51 -11.47
N ILE A 277 2.56 21.21 -12.51
CA ILE A 277 3.37 22.19 -13.26
C ILE A 277 3.85 23.34 -12.35
N PRO A 278 2.98 24.10 -11.67
CA PRO A 278 3.43 25.14 -10.75
C PRO A 278 4.19 24.57 -9.55
N TYR A 279 3.85 23.37 -9.07
CA TYR A 279 4.62 22.69 -8.02
C TYR A 279 6.06 22.42 -8.44
N PHE A 280 6.29 21.86 -9.64
CA PHE A 280 7.63 21.61 -10.16
C PHE A 280 8.41 22.90 -10.42
N ALA A 281 7.74 23.95 -10.93
CA ALA A 281 8.34 25.26 -11.12
C ALA A 281 8.82 25.85 -9.78
N PHE A 282 7.99 25.79 -8.74
CA PHE A 282 8.35 26.17 -7.38
C PHE A 282 9.52 25.32 -6.86
N TYR A 283 9.42 24.00 -6.94
CA TYR A 283 10.44 23.09 -6.42
C TYR A 283 11.81 23.36 -7.05
N ARG A 284 11.87 23.54 -8.37
CA ARG A 284 13.12 23.83 -9.09
C ARG A 284 13.75 25.17 -8.70
N THR A 285 12.94 26.16 -8.34
CA THR A 285 13.40 27.53 -8.06
C THR A 285 13.78 27.74 -6.60
N HIS A 286 13.13 27.05 -5.66
CA HIS A 286 13.27 27.31 -4.23
C HIS A 286 13.96 26.19 -3.45
N ILE A 287 14.01 24.97 -3.98
CA ILE A 287 14.52 23.80 -3.26
C ILE A 287 15.89 23.40 -3.77
N PRO A 288 16.90 23.28 -2.90
CA PRO A 288 18.23 22.81 -3.29
C PRO A 288 18.18 21.39 -3.86
N THR A 289 18.50 21.24 -5.15
CA THR A 289 18.53 19.93 -5.85
C THR A 289 19.90 19.26 -5.83
N HIS A 290 20.95 20.02 -5.54
CA HIS A 290 22.34 19.55 -5.52
C HIS A 290 22.83 19.32 -4.08
N THR A 291 22.11 18.48 -3.33
CA THR A 291 22.56 18.07 -1.99
C THR A 291 23.25 16.70 -2.06
N GLU A 292 24.17 16.46 -1.14
CA GLU A 292 24.85 15.16 -1.00
C GLU A 292 23.83 14.01 -0.82
N TYR A 293 22.76 14.27 -0.06
CA TYR A 293 21.67 13.34 0.15
C TYR A 293 21.00 12.91 -1.18
N HIS A 294 20.77 13.84 -2.11
CA HIS A 294 20.18 13.51 -3.42
C HIS A 294 21.09 12.65 -4.29
N GLN A 295 22.40 12.76 -4.13
CA GLN A 295 23.37 11.95 -4.86
C GLN A 295 23.47 10.54 -4.28
N GLN A 296 23.44 10.41 -2.94
CA GLN A 296 23.58 9.13 -2.24
C GLN A 296 22.34 8.23 -2.38
N ARG A 297 21.15 8.81 -2.60
CA ARG A 297 19.88 8.04 -2.58
C ARG A 297 19.60 7.24 -3.85
N LEU A 298 20.31 7.44 -4.97
CA LEU A 298 19.99 6.78 -6.24
C LEU A 298 20.54 5.34 -6.29
N LYS A 299 19.69 4.39 -6.67
CA LYS A 299 20.10 3.02 -7.00
C LYS A 299 20.84 2.97 -8.33
N ARG A 300 21.58 1.87 -8.54
CA ARG A 300 22.02 1.48 -9.88
C ARG A 300 20.79 1.13 -10.73
N PHE A 301 20.63 1.79 -11.88
CA PHE A 301 19.49 1.59 -12.78
C PHE A 301 19.30 0.13 -13.25
N THR A 302 20.35 -0.69 -13.20
CA THR A 302 20.33 -2.11 -13.58
C THR A 302 19.37 -2.96 -12.76
N THR A 303 18.97 -2.55 -11.55
CA THR A 303 18.06 -3.32 -10.69
C THR A 303 16.58 -2.99 -10.90
N LEU A 304 16.25 -2.04 -11.77
CA LEU A 304 14.86 -1.62 -12.01
C LEU A 304 13.99 -2.75 -12.60
N PRO A 305 14.42 -3.53 -13.62
CA PRO A 305 13.60 -4.62 -14.16
C PRO A 305 13.29 -5.70 -13.12
N GLU A 306 14.26 -6.07 -12.30
CA GLU A 306 14.09 -7.03 -11.21
C GLU A 306 13.09 -6.52 -10.17
N THR A 307 13.19 -5.22 -9.81
CA THR A 307 12.23 -4.58 -8.89
C THR A 307 10.83 -4.59 -9.50
N THR A 308 10.67 -4.20 -10.77
CA THR A 308 9.37 -4.22 -11.46
C THR A 308 8.78 -5.62 -11.48
N LEU A 309 9.59 -6.62 -11.82
CA LEU A 309 9.16 -8.02 -11.84
C LEU A 309 8.70 -8.47 -10.45
N TYR A 310 9.46 -8.16 -9.41
CA TYR A 310 9.11 -8.55 -8.04
C TYR A 310 7.76 -7.96 -7.60
N TRP A 311 7.45 -6.72 -7.99
CA TRP A 311 6.16 -6.08 -7.72
C TRP A 311 5.00 -6.69 -8.52
N LEU A 312 5.23 -7.09 -9.78
CA LEU A 312 4.20 -7.72 -10.61
C LEU A 312 3.96 -9.17 -10.21
N VAL A 313 5.04 -9.94 -10.04
CA VAL A 313 5.03 -11.37 -9.82
C VAL A 313 6.16 -11.69 -8.84
N PRO A 314 5.90 -11.65 -7.51
CA PRO A 314 6.92 -11.88 -6.48
C PRO A 314 7.69 -13.20 -6.70
N THR A 315 6.97 -14.26 -7.05
CA THR A 315 7.55 -15.59 -7.35
C THR A 315 8.33 -15.65 -8.67
N GLY A 316 8.18 -14.65 -9.53
CA GLY A 316 8.90 -14.54 -10.79
C GLY A 316 10.40 -14.35 -10.59
N ARG A 317 10.80 -13.64 -9.53
CA ARG A 317 12.21 -13.43 -9.20
C ARG A 317 12.91 -14.74 -8.87
N GLU A 318 12.35 -15.54 -7.96
CA GLU A 318 12.93 -16.84 -7.61
C GLU A 318 12.94 -17.79 -8.81
N ALA A 319 11.88 -17.81 -9.61
CA ALA A 319 11.81 -18.64 -10.80
C ALA A 319 12.89 -18.28 -11.83
N LEU A 320 13.12 -17.00 -12.11
CA LEU A 320 14.19 -16.54 -13.02
C LEU A 320 15.58 -16.83 -12.45
N MET A 321 15.79 -16.61 -11.15
CA MET A 321 17.06 -16.94 -10.50
C MET A 321 17.38 -18.44 -10.66
N GLN A 322 16.40 -19.33 -10.50
CA GLN A 322 16.61 -20.77 -10.71
C GLN A 322 16.97 -21.12 -12.16
N TRP A 323 16.44 -20.37 -13.14
CA TRP A 323 16.84 -20.49 -14.54
C TRP A 323 18.27 -20.01 -14.78
N ASP A 324 18.66 -18.88 -14.21
CA ASP A 324 20.03 -18.37 -14.33
C ASP A 324 21.04 -19.33 -13.69
N VAL A 325 20.70 -19.90 -12.53
CA VAL A 325 21.50 -20.97 -11.90
C VAL A 325 21.57 -22.20 -12.79
N ALA A 326 20.46 -22.64 -13.39
CA ALA A 326 20.44 -23.80 -14.28
C ALA A 326 21.29 -23.62 -15.55
N ARG A 327 21.47 -22.38 -16.04
CA ARG A 327 22.39 -22.11 -17.17
C ARG A 327 23.85 -22.36 -16.83
N ILE A 328 24.25 -22.12 -15.58
CA ILE A 328 25.63 -22.27 -15.11
C ILE A 328 25.86 -23.67 -14.51
N ALA A 329 24.84 -24.22 -13.86
CA ALA A 329 24.82 -25.53 -13.23
C ALA A 329 23.61 -26.33 -13.75
N PRO A 330 23.73 -27.02 -14.90
CA PRO A 330 22.61 -27.72 -15.54
C PRO A 330 21.88 -28.69 -14.61
N PHE A 331 22.59 -29.36 -13.70
CA PHE A 331 22.00 -30.25 -12.70
C PHE A 331 21.00 -29.57 -11.74
N ASN A 332 20.89 -28.24 -11.71
CA ASN A 332 19.88 -27.56 -10.92
C ASN A 332 18.43 -27.95 -11.32
N TRP A 333 18.19 -28.32 -12.58
CA TRP A 333 16.87 -28.76 -13.05
C TRP A 333 16.34 -30.04 -12.40
N VAL A 334 17.19 -30.88 -11.79
CA VAL A 334 16.75 -32.08 -11.05
C VAL A 334 16.59 -31.79 -9.56
N MET A 335 16.99 -30.60 -9.10
CA MET A 335 16.85 -30.21 -7.71
C MET A 335 15.40 -29.80 -7.40
N PRO A 336 14.86 -30.18 -6.23
CA PRO A 336 13.51 -29.79 -5.83
C PRO A 336 13.26 -28.27 -5.84
N ALA A 337 14.30 -27.48 -5.50
CA ALA A 337 14.20 -26.02 -5.45
C ALA A 337 13.80 -25.40 -6.80
N PHE A 338 14.33 -25.93 -7.92
CA PHE A 338 13.98 -25.48 -9.26
C PHE A 338 12.47 -25.65 -9.51
N TRP A 339 11.96 -26.87 -9.31
CA TRP A 339 10.55 -27.19 -9.55
C TRP A 339 9.60 -26.48 -8.59
N LEU A 340 9.99 -26.29 -7.32
CA LEU A 340 9.21 -25.51 -6.37
C LEU A 340 9.09 -24.05 -6.82
N ALA A 341 10.17 -23.43 -7.30
CA ALA A 341 10.09 -22.06 -7.82
C ALA A 341 9.16 -21.96 -9.05
N GLN A 342 9.27 -22.90 -10.00
CA GLN A 342 8.39 -22.91 -11.19
C GLN A 342 6.93 -23.18 -10.82
N LEU A 343 6.67 -24.13 -9.91
CA LEU A 343 5.31 -24.43 -9.44
C LEU A 343 4.70 -23.22 -8.71
N GLY A 344 5.50 -22.51 -7.91
CA GLY A 344 5.08 -21.30 -7.22
C GLY A 344 4.74 -20.16 -8.19
N LEU A 345 5.52 -20.01 -9.27
CA LEU A 345 5.21 -19.08 -10.36
C LEU A 345 3.89 -19.46 -11.05
N VAL A 346 3.71 -20.72 -11.44
CA VAL A 346 2.47 -21.18 -12.09
C VAL A 346 1.26 -20.97 -11.18
N ALA A 347 1.36 -21.33 -9.90
CA ALA A 347 0.31 -21.10 -8.93
C ALA A 347 -0.07 -19.62 -8.82
N TYR A 348 0.94 -18.74 -8.76
CA TYR A 348 0.74 -17.30 -8.74
C TYR A 348 0.05 -16.79 -10.01
N LEU A 349 0.49 -17.22 -11.20
CA LEU A 349 -0.11 -16.79 -12.47
C LEU A 349 -1.56 -17.24 -12.62
N VAL A 350 -1.91 -18.44 -12.14
CA VAL A 350 -3.30 -18.93 -12.12
C VAL A 350 -4.17 -18.09 -11.20
N ALA A 351 -3.70 -17.78 -9.99
CA ALA A 351 -4.40 -16.90 -9.05
C ALA A 351 -4.51 -15.46 -9.56
N LEU A 352 -3.44 -14.94 -10.18
CA LEU A 352 -3.40 -13.62 -10.80
C LEU A 352 -4.48 -13.51 -11.87
N ARG A 353 -4.55 -14.49 -12.78
CA ARG A 353 -5.61 -14.55 -13.81
C ARG A 353 -7.01 -14.54 -13.19
N ALA A 354 -7.22 -15.20 -12.06
CA ALA A 354 -8.50 -15.21 -11.37
C ALA A 354 -8.86 -13.83 -10.78
N GLY A 355 -7.92 -13.19 -10.08
CA GLY A 355 -8.13 -11.87 -9.47
C GLY A 355 -8.28 -10.73 -10.50
N LEU A 356 -7.54 -10.79 -11.61
CA LEU A 356 -7.59 -9.79 -12.70
C LEU A 356 -8.88 -9.85 -13.53
N ARG A 357 -9.80 -10.79 -13.27
CA ARG A 357 -11.15 -10.78 -13.88
C ARG A 357 -11.98 -9.56 -13.47
N THR A 358 -11.56 -8.84 -12.43
CA THR A 358 -12.23 -7.63 -11.95
C THR A 358 -11.35 -6.40 -12.19
N ARG A 359 -11.98 -5.25 -12.50
CA ARG A 359 -11.27 -3.96 -12.57
C ARG A 359 -10.54 -3.63 -11.27
N LEU A 360 -11.13 -4.02 -10.13
CA LEU A 360 -10.52 -3.82 -8.81
C LEU A 360 -9.26 -4.66 -8.62
N GLY A 361 -9.20 -5.86 -9.21
CA GLY A 361 -7.99 -6.68 -9.22
C GLY A 361 -6.85 -5.95 -9.91
N LEU A 362 -7.12 -5.35 -11.07
CA LEU A 362 -6.15 -4.51 -11.77
C LEU A 362 -5.74 -3.28 -10.93
N VAL A 363 -6.70 -2.58 -10.32
CA VAL A 363 -6.42 -1.42 -9.44
C VAL A 363 -5.53 -1.82 -8.26
N GLY A 364 -5.81 -2.95 -7.59
CA GLY A 364 -4.98 -3.42 -6.48
C GLY A 364 -3.58 -3.85 -6.93
N TRP A 365 -3.51 -4.69 -7.96
CA TRP A 365 -2.25 -5.27 -8.45
C TRP A 365 -1.36 -4.22 -9.13
N LEU A 366 -1.81 -3.66 -10.26
CA LEU A 366 -1.04 -2.68 -11.02
C LEU A 366 -0.93 -1.35 -10.29
N GLY A 367 -1.97 -0.95 -9.55
CA GLY A 367 -1.92 0.27 -8.75
C GLY A 367 -0.85 0.24 -7.66
N SER A 368 -0.53 -0.93 -7.10
CA SER A 368 0.57 -1.06 -6.14
C SER A 368 1.93 -0.74 -6.78
N LEU A 369 2.20 -1.27 -7.98
CA LEU A 369 3.41 -0.95 -8.73
C LEU A 369 3.44 0.53 -9.14
N LEU A 370 2.34 1.05 -9.69
CA LEU A 370 2.26 2.45 -10.12
C LEU A 370 2.51 3.40 -8.94
N ALA A 371 1.91 3.14 -7.79
CA ALA A 371 2.16 3.92 -6.58
C ALA A 371 3.64 3.90 -6.14
N TYR A 372 4.36 2.80 -6.37
CA TYR A 372 5.77 2.68 -6.02
C TYR A 372 6.72 3.25 -7.09
N ALA A 373 6.27 3.34 -8.35
CA ALA A 373 7.10 3.69 -9.50
C ALA A 373 8.02 4.92 -9.31
N PRO A 374 7.57 6.06 -8.71
CA PRO A 374 8.43 7.22 -8.52
C PRO A 374 9.65 6.96 -7.62
N LEU A 375 9.55 5.98 -6.70
CA LEU A 375 10.59 5.66 -5.72
C LEU A 375 11.41 4.42 -6.11
N MET A 376 11.06 3.75 -7.22
CA MET A 376 11.83 2.59 -7.71
C MET A 376 13.32 2.90 -7.95
N PRO A 377 13.71 4.08 -8.49
CA PRO A 377 15.12 4.43 -8.69
C PRO A 377 15.86 4.80 -7.40
N VAL A 378 15.19 4.90 -6.26
CA VAL A 378 15.78 5.31 -4.97
C VAL A 378 16.12 4.08 -4.14
N LEU A 379 17.18 4.16 -3.32
CA LEU A 379 17.57 3.12 -2.35
C LEU A 379 16.35 2.66 -1.54
N PRO A 380 16.18 1.35 -1.32
CA PRO A 380 14.94 0.84 -0.75
C PRO A 380 14.86 1.19 0.75
N LEU A 381 13.83 1.92 1.13
CA LEU A 381 13.46 2.19 2.52
C LEU A 381 12.00 1.81 2.73
N MET A 382 11.67 1.13 3.83
CA MET A 382 10.34 0.54 4.01
C MET A 382 9.19 1.54 3.95
N HIS A 383 9.40 2.76 4.44
CA HIS A 383 8.36 3.79 4.43
C HIS A 383 7.96 4.20 3.00
N TYR A 384 8.80 3.96 1.98
CA TYR A 384 8.48 4.16 0.56
C TYR A 384 7.38 3.23 0.06
N TYR A 385 7.19 2.10 0.75
CA TYR A 385 6.19 1.08 0.41
C TYR A 385 4.84 1.34 1.06
N TYR A 386 4.72 2.36 1.92
CA TYR A 386 3.52 2.55 2.74
C TYR A 386 2.28 2.89 1.91
N PHE A 387 2.36 3.81 0.96
CA PHE A 387 1.26 4.08 0.03
C PHE A 387 0.99 2.93 -0.96
N PRO A 388 2.01 2.32 -1.61
CA PRO A 388 1.85 1.11 -2.42
C PRO A 388 1.15 -0.05 -1.69
N ALA A 389 1.45 -0.25 -0.40
CA ALA A 389 0.88 -1.29 0.43
C ALA A 389 -0.65 -1.16 0.54
N VAL A 390 -1.24 0.03 0.39
CA VAL A 390 -2.70 0.19 0.35
C VAL A 390 -3.32 -0.59 -0.80
N PHE A 391 -2.77 -0.43 -2.00
CA PHE A 391 -3.27 -1.13 -3.20
C PHE A 391 -2.95 -2.61 -3.15
N ARG A 392 -1.78 -2.96 -2.60
CA ARG A 392 -1.44 -4.37 -2.37
C ARG A 392 -2.37 -5.04 -1.36
N ALA A 393 -2.82 -4.33 -0.32
CA ALA A 393 -3.79 -4.84 0.63
C ALA A 393 -5.17 -5.04 -0.03
N LEU A 394 -5.56 -4.14 -0.94
CA LEU A 394 -6.75 -4.33 -1.76
C LEU A 394 -6.63 -5.60 -2.63
N TRP A 395 -5.47 -5.83 -3.25
CA TRP A 395 -5.20 -7.03 -4.04
C TRP A 395 -5.31 -8.31 -3.18
N ALA A 396 -4.66 -8.36 -2.03
CA ALA A 396 -4.77 -9.48 -1.09
C ALA A 396 -6.22 -9.70 -0.61
N GLY A 397 -6.97 -8.63 -0.35
CA GLY A 397 -8.39 -8.70 0.00
C GLY A 397 -9.26 -9.31 -1.11
N ILE A 398 -8.93 -9.04 -2.39
CA ILE A 398 -9.61 -9.66 -3.54
C ILE A 398 -9.29 -11.15 -3.62
N LEU A 399 -8.02 -11.54 -3.47
CA LEU A 399 -7.62 -12.94 -3.47
C LEU A 399 -8.31 -13.74 -2.36
N LEU A 400 -8.35 -13.18 -1.15
CA LEU A 400 -9.05 -13.79 -0.02
C LEU A 400 -10.55 -13.91 -0.29
N LEU A 401 -11.19 -12.90 -0.89
CA LEU A 401 -12.60 -12.99 -1.28
C LEU A 401 -12.82 -14.08 -2.35
N CYS A 402 -11.94 -14.20 -3.35
CA CYS A 402 -11.97 -15.28 -4.34
C CYS A 402 -11.85 -16.65 -3.66
N LEU A 403 -10.90 -16.81 -2.73
CA LEU A 403 -10.70 -18.04 -1.96
C LEU A 403 -11.94 -18.42 -1.14
N LEU A 404 -12.57 -17.44 -0.48
CA LEU A 404 -13.76 -17.64 0.35
C LEU A 404 -15.03 -17.93 -0.45
N THR A 405 -15.14 -17.40 -1.67
CA THR A 405 -16.29 -17.64 -2.56
C THR A 405 -16.18 -18.96 -3.31
N LEU A 406 -14.96 -19.44 -3.58
CA LEU A 406 -14.72 -20.76 -4.16
C LEU A 406 -14.95 -21.93 -3.19
N ARG A 407 -15.37 -21.64 -1.95
CA ARG A 407 -15.43 -22.59 -0.84
C ARG A 407 -16.08 -23.95 -1.19
N PRO A 408 -15.68 -25.00 -0.46
CA PRO A 408 -16.23 -26.35 -0.57
C PRO A 408 -17.71 -26.43 -0.19
N THR A 409 -18.62 -26.12 -1.10
CA THR A 409 -20.04 -26.49 -0.93
C THR A 409 -20.47 -27.32 -2.12
N ARG A 410 -21.09 -28.49 -1.85
CA ARG A 410 -21.51 -29.50 -2.82
C ARG A 410 -22.52 -28.99 -3.89
N ARG A 411 -22.97 -27.73 -3.82
CA ARG A 411 -24.04 -27.17 -4.68
C ARG A 411 -23.78 -25.76 -5.24
N ALA A 412 -22.59 -25.19 -5.10
CA ALA A 412 -22.31 -23.89 -5.71
C ALA A 412 -22.02 -24.05 -7.21
N THR A 413 -23.06 -23.86 -8.03
CA THR A 413 -22.96 -23.72 -9.50
C THR A 413 -22.10 -22.50 -9.86
N SER A 414 -21.39 -22.60 -10.98
CA SER A 414 -20.46 -21.61 -11.55
C SER A 414 -21.01 -20.18 -11.65
N VAL A 415 -22.33 -20.01 -11.63
CA VAL A 415 -23.05 -18.72 -11.62
C VAL A 415 -22.71 -17.88 -10.39
N ALA A 416 -22.47 -18.50 -9.23
CA ALA A 416 -22.19 -17.79 -7.99
C ALA A 416 -20.85 -17.01 -8.02
N LEU A 417 -19.86 -17.46 -8.81
CA LEU A 417 -18.58 -16.74 -8.91
C LEU A 417 -18.73 -15.45 -9.71
N VAL A 418 -19.52 -15.49 -10.79
CA VAL A 418 -19.77 -14.31 -11.63
C VAL A 418 -20.64 -13.31 -10.87
N ASP A 419 -21.68 -13.78 -10.18
CA ASP A 419 -22.55 -12.92 -9.37
C ASP A 419 -21.85 -12.37 -8.12
N ALA A 420 -20.95 -13.15 -7.51
CA ALA A 420 -20.13 -12.66 -6.40
C ALA A 420 -19.06 -11.67 -6.86
N MET A 421 -18.67 -11.61 -8.14
CA MET A 421 -17.64 -10.68 -8.65
C MET A 421 -18.21 -9.49 -9.42
N CYS A 422 -19.38 -9.61 -10.03
CA CYS A 422 -20.08 -8.50 -10.64
C CYS A 422 -20.82 -7.68 -9.55
N PRO A 423 -20.69 -6.34 -9.51
CA PRO A 423 -21.63 -5.54 -8.74
C PRO A 423 -23.02 -5.84 -9.30
N ARG A 424 -23.93 -6.38 -8.48
CA ARG A 424 -25.35 -6.50 -8.85
C ARG A 424 -25.75 -5.15 -9.44
N ARG A 425 -26.15 -5.14 -10.72
CA ARG A 425 -26.80 -3.98 -11.32
C ARG A 425 -28.02 -3.72 -10.44
N SER A 426 -27.90 -2.77 -9.52
CA SER A 426 -29.07 -2.22 -8.85
C SER A 426 -29.90 -1.67 -10.00
N SER A 427 -30.99 -2.37 -10.35
CA SER A 427 -32.01 -1.80 -11.20
C SER A 427 -32.31 -0.41 -10.63
N PRO A 428 -32.34 0.65 -11.46
CA PRO A 428 -32.74 1.96 -10.98
C PRO A 428 -34.05 1.77 -10.22
N ARG A 429 -34.05 2.12 -8.93
CA ARG A 429 -35.31 2.19 -8.18
C ARG A 429 -36.19 3.12 -8.99
N SER A 430 -37.28 2.59 -9.55
CA SER A 430 -38.29 3.42 -10.18
C SER A 430 -38.74 4.41 -9.13
N THR A 431 -38.36 5.67 -9.32
CA THR A 431 -38.94 6.78 -8.58
C THR A 431 -40.32 7.00 -9.19
N SER A 432 -41.28 6.22 -8.72
CA SER A 432 -42.71 6.52 -8.80
C SER A 432 -43.11 7.35 -7.60
#